data_AF-A0A0N5B261-F1
#
_entry.id   AF-A0A0N5B261-F1
#
_cell.length_a   1.000
_cell.length_b   1.000
_cell.length_c   1.000
_cell.angle_alpha   90.00
_cell.angle_beta   90.00
_cell.angle_gamma   90.00
#
_symmetry.space_group_name_H-M   'P 1'
#
loop_
_entity.id
_entity.type
_entity.pdbx_description
1 polymer ?
#
loop_
_entity_poly.entity_id
_entity_poly.type
_entity_poly.pdbx_seq_one_letter_code
_entity_poly.pdbx_strand_id
1 'polypeptide(L)'
;MINWLNRKPIKPFVPFKTYNISEGDPQRMFVDIIVKEMEGRIESILEKKEQEAAEARSPRFIKESGVYLPSQPDYLWLMDCKLKERKNLSIQEYLSVEKLIEKTTMCEWGMVIDLWEKELEFVKTRAEVIESFENVIQSILDRREEKKLSFSSVDDVVISMSQLLSNEEQETV
;
A
#
# COMPACT_ATOMS: atom_id res chain seq x y z
N MET A 1 -1.19 27.07 44.66
CA MET A 1 -1.57 27.52 43.30
C MET A 1 -0.94 26.56 42.31
N ILE A 2 -1.73 25.67 41.71
CA ILE A 2 -1.22 24.57 40.86
C ILE A 2 -1.05 25.10 39.44
N ASN A 3 0.16 25.02 38.89
CA ASN A 3 0.50 25.44 37.53
C ASN A 3 -0.12 24.48 36.51
N TRP A 4 -1.30 24.83 35.98
CA TRP A 4 -1.98 24.07 34.92
C TRP A 4 -1.49 24.40 33.50
N LEU A 5 -0.68 25.45 33.33
CA LEU A 5 -0.38 26.02 32.01
C LEU A 5 0.79 25.36 31.25
N ASN A 6 1.52 24.42 31.86
CA ASN A 6 2.73 23.82 31.27
C ASN A 6 2.62 22.31 30.96
N ARG A 7 1.41 21.78 30.75
CA ARG A 7 1.27 20.39 30.28
C ARG A 7 1.44 20.35 28.77
N LYS A 8 2.52 19.73 28.30
CA LYS A 8 2.69 19.38 26.89
C LYS A 8 1.51 18.49 26.47
N PRO A 9 0.91 18.69 25.28
CA PRO A 9 -0.15 17.82 24.80
C PRO A 9 0.37 16.38 24.77
N ILE A 10 -0.35 15.48 25.45
CA ILE A 10 -0.11 14.04 25.34
C ILE A 10 -0.49 13.68 23.90
N LYS A 11 0.50 13.44 23.05
CA LYS A 11 0.26 12.86 21.74
C LYS A 11 -0.38 11.49 21.98
N PRO A 12 -1.53 11.17 21.38
CA PRO A 12 -2.08 9.83 21.49
C PRO A 12 -1.02 8.84 20.99
N PHE A 13 -0.81 7.77 21.77
CA PHE A 13 0.15 6.70 21.49
C PHE A 13 -0.24 5.86 20.26
N VAL A 14 -1.37 6.17 19.62
CA VAL A 14 -1.87 5.52 18.42
C VAL A 14 -2.40 6.61 17.49
N PRO A 15 -2.02 6.63 16.20
CA PRO A 15 -2.61 7.56 15.26
C PRO A 15 -4.04 7.11 14.97
N PHE A 16 -5.02 7.65 15.69
CA PHE A 16 -6.42 7.59 15.27
C PHE A 16 -6.57 8.53 14.07
N LYS A 17 -6.22 8.03 12.87
CA LYS A 17 -6.67 8.61 11.60
C LYS A 17 -8.19 8.54 11.63
N THR A 18 -8.87 9.67 11.78
CA THR A 18 -10.33 9.73 11.67
C THR A 18 -10.70 9.41 10.22
N TYR A 19 -11.30 8.25 10.03
CA TYR A 19 -11.94 7.90 8.76
C TYR A 19 -13.24 8.72 8.66
N ASN A 20 -13.47 9.41 7.54
CA ASN A 20 -14.80 9.94 7.24
C ASN A 20 -15.60 8.72 6.80
N ILE A 21 -16.23 8.06 7.76
CA ILE A 21 -16.91 6.78 7.56
C ILE A 21 -18.11 7.04 6.65
N SER A 22 -18.04 6.57 5.41
CA SER A 22 -19.22 6.39 4.57
C SER A 22 -20.09 5.32 5.23
N GLU A 23 -21.14 5.73 5.94
CA GLU A 23 -22.05 4.85 6.66
C GLU A 23 -22.61 3.75 5.74
N GLY A 24 -22.21 2.49 5.97
CA GLY A 24 -22.95 1.31 5.53
C GLY A 24 -22.25 0.33 4.57
N ASP A 25 -21.16 0.71 3.91
CA ASP A 25 -20.46 -0.19 2.97
C ASP A 25 -19.06 -0.58 3.48
N PRO A 26 -18.87 -1.82 3.95
CA PRO A 26 -17.57 -2.32 4.41
C PRO A 26 -16.50 -2.26 3.32
N GLN A 27 -16.89 -2.44 2.06
CA GLN A 27 -15.94 -2.45 0.94
C GLN A 27 -15.41 -1.06 0.68
N ARG A 28 -16.29 -0.07 0.61
CA ARG A 28 -15.90 1.34 0.50
C ARG A 28 -15.05 1.81 1.68
N MET A 29 -15.39 1.36 2.90
CA MET A 29 -14.57 1.63 4.07
C MET A 29 -13.16 1.06 3.92
N PHE A 30 -13.03 -0.17 3.42
CA PHE A 30 -11.73 -0.78 3.18
C PHE A 30 -10.94 -0.05 2.08
N VAL A 31 -11.59 0.34 0.98
CA VAL A 31 -10.99 1.20 -0.05
C VAL A 31 -10.43 2.48 0.56
N ASP A 32 -11.22 3.19 1.36
CA ASP A 32 -10.79 4.44 1.99
C ASP A 32 -9.62 4.24 2.97
N ILE A 33 -9.57 3.11 3.68
CA ILE A 33 -8.44 2.74 4.54
C ILE A 33 -7.17 2.56 3.71
N ILE A 34 -7.24 1.73 2.65
CA ILE A 34 -6.09 1.44 1.79
C ILE A 34 -5.60 2.71 1.10
N VAL A 35 -6.51 3.54 0.56
CA VAL A 35 -6.17 4.80 -0.09
C VAL A 35 -5.46 5.74 0.88
N LYS A 36 -5.98 5.91 2.10
CA LYS A 36 -5.33 6.77 3.11
C LYS A 36 -3.98 6.25 3.56
N GLU A 37 -3.79 4.93 3.57
CA GLU A 37 -2.50 4.35 3.90
C GLU A 37 -1.50 4.55 2.75
N MET A 38 -1.96 4.35 1.52
CA MET A 38 -1.20 4.58 0.30
C MET A 38 -0.71 6.03 0.20
N GLU A 39 -1.63 6.98 0.34
CA GLU A 39 -1.32 8.42 0.33
C GLU A 39 -0.38 8.82 1.47
N GLY A 40 -0.59 8.27 2.67
CA GLY A 40 0.29 8.50 3.81
C GLY A 40 1.72 8.02 3.56
N ARG A 41 1.89 6.85 2.93
CA ARG A 41 3.22 6.35 2.57
C ARG A 41 3.88 7.18 1.48
N ILE A 42 3.12 7.54 0.44
CA ILE A 42 3.61 8.41 -0.65
C ILE A 42 4.06 9.76 -0.09
N GLU A 43 3.26 10.38 0.79
CA GLU A 43 3.61 11.63 1.44
C GLU A 43 4.92 11.50 2.23
N SER A 44 5.08 10.46 3.05
CA SER A 44 6.31 10.21 3.81
C SER A 44 7.55 10.07 2.91
N ILE A 45 7.43 9.36 1.79
CA ILE A 45 8.51 9.19 0.82
C ILE A 45 8.90 10.52 0.20
N LEU A 46 7.92 11.31 -0.24
CA LEU A 46 8.15 12.59 -0.90
C LEU A 46 8.73 13.64 0.04
N GLU A 47 8.26 13.68 1.28
CA GLU A 47 8.80 14.56 2.31
C GLU A 47 10.25 14.22 2.65
N LYS A 48 10.57 12.92 2.75
CA LYS A 48 11.95 12.48 2.95
C LYS A 48 12.85 12.90 1.78
N LYS A 49 12.41 12.73 0.53
CA LYS A 49 13.15 13.20 -0.65
C LYS A 49 13.33 14.72 -0.66
N GLU A 50 12.31 15.47 -0.27
CA GLU A 50 12.36 16.94 -0.19
C GLU A 50 13.33 17.40 0.90
N GLN A 51 13.33 16.75 2.06
CA GLN A 51 14.28 17.01 3.15
C GLN A 51 15.71 16.67 2.74
N GLU A 52 15.96 15.52 2.11
CA GLU A 52 17.29 15.15 1.60
C GLU A 52 17.79 16.14 0.53
N ALA A 53 16.91 16.60 -0.35
CA ALA A 53 17.25 17.61 -1.34
C ALA A 53 17.54 18.98 -0.70
N ALA A 54 16.81 19.36 0.36
CA ALA A 54 17.07 20.58 1.12
C ALA A 54 18.40 20.52 1.89
N GLU A 55 18.72 19.38 2.50
CA GLU A 55 19.99 19.16 3.21
C GLU A 55 21.19 19.14 2.25
N ALA A 56 21.04 18.55 1.06
CA ALA A 56 22.06 18.59 0.02
C ALA A 56 22.28 20.00 -0.55
N ARG A 57 21.22 20.83 -0.56
CA ARG A 57 21.25 22.23 -1.04
C ARG A 57 21.57 23.25 0.02
N SER A 58 21.56 22.87 1.30
CA SER A 58 22.06 23.71 2.38
C SER A 58 23.41 24.25 1.94
N PRO A 59 23.57 25.58 1.81
CA PRO A 59 24.85 26.15 1.50
C PRO A 59 25.72 25.81 2.70
N ARG A 60 26.48 24.72 2.59
CA ARG A 60 27.75 24.62 3.27
C ARG A 60 28.45 25.87 2.81
N PHE A 61 28.47 26.89 3.66
CA PHE A 61 29.22 28.11 3.45
C PHE A 61 30.55 27.68 2.83
N ILE A 62 30.73 27.96 1.54
CA ILE A 62 31.99 27.67 0.88
C ILE A 62 32.93 28.68 1.50
N LYS A 63 33.60 28.26 2.57
CA LYS A 63 34.65 29.03 3.23
C LYS A 63 35.91 28.91 2.37
N GLU A 64 35.80 29.21 1.08
CA GLU A 64 36.97 29.42 0.26
C GLU A 64 37.43 30.86 0.50
N SER A 65 38.60 30.97 1.13
CA SER A 65 39.41 32.20 1.09
C SER A 65 38.88 33.42 1.86
N GLY A 66 37.96 33.26 2.82
CA GLY A 66 37.57 34.35 3.74
C GLY A 66 36.69 35.45 3.13
N VAL A 67 36.18 35.26 1.90
CA VAL A 67 35.25 36.17 1.25
C VAL A 67 33.86 35.54 1.27
N TYR A 68 32.91 36.20 1.94
CA TYR A 68 31.51 35.79 1.93
C TYR A 68 30.92 36.08 0.55
N LEU A 69 30.70 35.05 -0.28
CA LEU A 69 29.87 35.19 -1.48
C LEU A 69 28.39 35.29 -1.07
N PRO A 70 27.60 36.18 -1.70
CA PRO A 70 26.17 36.23 -1.46
C PRO A 70 25.54 34.90 -1.87
N SER A 71 24.78 34.31 -0.95
CA SER A 71 23.95 33.13 -1.23
C SER A 71 23.05 33.44 -2.42
N GLN A 72 23.12 32.64 -3.49
CA GLN A 72 22.18 32.78 -4.60
C GLN A 72 20.74 32.68 -4.06
N PRO A 73 19.80 33.50 -4.54
CA PRO A 73 18.39 33.38 -4.16
C PRO A 73 17.83 32.05 -4.65
N ASP A 74 17.05 31.40 -3.80
CA ASP A 74 16.38 30.14 -4.15
C ASP A 74 15.12 30.42 -4.98
N TYR A 75 15.15 30.00 -6.25
CA TYR A 75 14.05 30.11 -7.20
C TYR A 75 13.35 28.77 -7.43
N LEU A 76 13.51 27.78 -6.56
CA LEU A 76 12.88 26.47 -6.73
C LEU A 76 11.34 26.51 -6.71
N TRP A 77 10.74 27.56 -6.13
CA TRP A 77 9.30 27.81 -6.25
C TRP A 77 8.86 28.18 -7.68
N LEU A 78 9.80 28.59 -8.55
CA LEU A 78 9.57 28.81 -9.99
C LEU A 78 9.77 27.53 -10.81
N MET A 79 10.34 26.46 -10.24
CA MET A 79 10.42 25.17 -10.92
C MET A 79 9.04 24.54 -10.95
N ASP A 80 8.62 24.16 -12.15
CA ASP A 80 7.25 23.79 -12.48
C ASP A 80 6.72 22.68 -11.55
N CYS A 81 5.64 22.97 -10.81
CA CYS A 81 4.92 21.99 -9.98
C CYS A 81 4.47 20.76 -10.78
N LYS A 82 4.44 20.85 -12.12
CA LYS A 82 4.11 19.77 -13.04
C LYS A 82 5.12 18.61 -13.03
N LEU A 83 6.36 18.86 -12.63
CA LEU A 83 7.40 17.83 -12.51
C LEU A 83 7.48 17.23 -11.11
N LYS A 84 6.81 17.83 -10.11
CA LYS A 84 6.79 17.31 -8.74
C LYS A 84 5.78 16.16 -8.66
N GLU A 85 6.24 15.00 -8.18
CA GLU A 85 5.35 13.88 -7.87
C GLU A 85 4.26 14.37 -6.89
N ARG A 86 3.00 13.99 -7.16
CA ARG A 86 1.87 14.40 -6.31
C ARG A 86 1.91 13.59 -5.02
N LYS A 87 1.35 14.13 -3.93
CA LYS A 87 1.16 13.39 -2.67
C LYS A 87 -0.09 12.51 -2.69
N ASN A 88 -1.17 13.02 -3.28
CA ASN A 88 -2.46 12.35 -3.33
C ASN A 88 -2.58 11.47 -4.57
N LEU A 89 -3.45 10.47 -4.50
CA LEU A 89 -3.85 9.68 -5.66
C LEU A 89 -4.71 10.53 -6.60
N SER A 90 -4.52 10.33 -7.89
CA SER A 90 -5.44 10.81 -8.92
C SER A 90 -6.71 9.97 -8.92
N ILE A 91 -7.77 10.51 -9.52
CA ILE A 91 -9.06 9.81 -9.65
C ILE A 91 -8.88 8.46 -10.36
N GLN A 92 -7.99 8.37 -11.36
CA GLN A 92 -7.73 7.12 -12.07
C GLN A 92 -7.05 6.09 -11.18
N GLU A 93 -6.06 6.50 -10.36
CA GLU A 93 -5.40 5.61 -9.41
C GLU A 93 -6.37 5.14 -8.32
N TYR A 94 -7.21 6.04 -7.80
CA TYR A 94 -8.27 5.68 -6.85
C TYR A 94 -9.19 4.60 -7.41
N LEU A 95 -9.71 4.80 -8.62
CA LEU A 95 -10.58 3.83 -9.29
C LEU A 95 -9.85 2.51 -9.60
N SER A 96 -8.53 2.54 -9.82
CA SER A 96 -7.72 1.32 -9.97
C SER A 96 -7.68 0.53 -8.67
N VAL A 97 -7.38 1.20 -7.56
CA VAL A 97 -7.35 0.59 -6.21
C VAL A 97 -8.71 0.00 -5.85
N GLU A 98 -9.80 0.74 -6.10
CA GLU A 98 -11.17 0.27 -5.88
C GLU A 98 -11.47 -1.03 -6.65
N LYS A 99 -11.14 -1.07 -7.95
CA LYS A 99 -11.31 -2.27 -8.78
C LYS A 99 -10.46 -3.46 -8.35
N LEU A 100 -9.27 -3.24 -7.79
CA LEU A 100 -8.43 -4.30 -7.26
C LEU A 100 -9.04 -4.90 -6.00
N ILE A 101 -9.54 -4.02 -5.12
CA ILE A 101 -10.22 -4.42 -3.89
C ILE A 101 -11.51 -5.18 -4.20
N GLU A 102 -12.27 -4.78 -5.22
CA GLU A 102 -13.46 -5.51 -5.71
C GLU A 102 -13.19 -6.98 -6.07
N LYS A 103 -11.96 -7.33 -6.49
CA LYS A 103 -11.59 -8.72 -6.80
C LYS A 103 -11.34 -9.57 -5.55
N THR A 104 -11.11 -8.92 -4.41
CA THR A 104 -10.83 -9.57 -3.12
C THR A 104 -12.10 -9.74 -2.30
N THR A 105 -12.11 -10.76 -1.46
CA THR A 105 -13.21 -11.01 -0.51
C THR A 105 -12.89 -10.42 0.86
N MET A 106 -13.91 -10.12 1.66
CA MET A 106 -13.74 -9.54 3.00
C MET A 106 -12.82 -10.39 3.91
N CYS A 107 -12.83 -11.71 3.76
CA CYS A 107 -11.97 -12.61 4.53
C CYS A 107 -10.49 -12.49 4.17
N GLU A 108 -10.17 -12.00 2.97
CA GLU A 108 -8.80 -11.84 2.49
C GLU A 108 -8.22 -10.46 2.80
N TRP A 109 -9.04 -9.48 3.19
CA TRP A 109 -8.60 -8.12 3.49
C TRP A 109 -7.51 -8.05 4.56
N GLY A 110 -7.59 -8.91 5.58
CA GLY A 110 -6.52 -9.04 6.58
C GLY A 110 -5.20 -9.48 5.95
N MET A 111 -5.24 -10.47 5.06
CA MET A 111 -4.05 -10.91 4.33
C MET A 111 -3.51 -9.84 3.38
N VAL A 112 -4.38 -9.05 2.74
CA VAL A 112 -3.97 -7.91 1.90
C VAL A 112 -3.15 -6.93 2.72
N ILE A 113 -3.65 -6.52 3.90
CA ILE A 113 -2.96 -5.57 4.78
C ILE A 113 -1.60 -6.16 5.21
N ASP A 114 -1.59 -7.39 5.75
CA ASP A 114 -0.38 -8.00 6.31
C ASP A 114 0.73 -8.21 5.26
N LEU A 115 0.36 -8.57 4.04
CA LEU A 115 1.30 -8.76 2.95
C LEU A 115 1.79 -7.42 2.40
N TRP A 116 0.89 -6.45 2.25
CA TRP A 116 1.24 -5.15 1.72
C TRP A 116 2.10 -4.34 2.70
N GLU A 117 1.83 -4.39 4.00
CA GLU A 117 2.65 -3.73 5.02
C GLU A 117 4.12 -4.16 4.94
N LYS A 118 4.37 -5.46 4.70
CA LYS A 118 5.74 -6.00 4.52
C LYS A 118 6.42 -5.46 3.27
N GLU A 119 5.69 -5.39 2.16
CA GLU A 119 6.23 -4.84 0.91
C GLU A 119 6.51 -3.33 1.04
N LEU A 120 5.66 -2.60 1.77
CA LEU A 120 5.80 -1.15 1.97
C LEU A 120 7.09 -0.74 2.70
N GLU A 121 7.75 -1.65 3.43
CA GLU A 121 9.04 -1.38 4.07
C GLU A 121 10.16 -1.10 3.04
N PHE A 122 10.09 -1.75 1.87
CA PHE A 122 11.15 -1.72 0.85
C PHE A 122 10.95 -0.65 -0.22
N VAL A 123 9.73 -0.11 -0.32
CA VAL A 123 9.32 0.85 -1.34
C VAL A 123 9.95 2.24 -1.14
N LYS A 124 10.45 2.84 -2.23
CA LYS A 124 11.18 4.13 -2.24
C LYS A 124 10.58 5.18 -3.16
N THR A 125 9.67 4.80 -4.07
CA THR A 125 9.05 5.72 -5.02
C THR A 125 7.53 5.62 -5.01
N ARG A 126 6.84 6.67 -5.46
CA ARG A 126 5.37 6.66 -5.58
C ARG A 126 4.87 5.50 -6.44
N ALA A 127 5.51 5.28 -7.58
CA ALA A 127 5.13 4.24 -8.53
C ALA A 127 5.22 2.85 -7.88
N GLU A 128 6.32 2.58 -7.17
CA GLU A 128 6.53 1.33 -6.44
C GLU A 128 5.47 1.10 -5.34
N VAL A 129 4.90 2.14 -4.73
CA VAL A 129 3.83 1.97 -3.72
C VAL A 129 2.56 1.41 -4.39
N ILE A 130 2.21 1.92 -5.56
CA ILE A 130 1.00 1.52 -6.28
C ILE A 130 1.21 0.12 -6.86
N GLU A 131 2.38 -0.11 -7.47
CA GLU A 131 2.75 -1.41 -8.06
C GLU A 131 2.85 -2.51 -6.99
N SER A 132 3.37 -2.22 -5.80
CA SER A 132 3.42 -3.21 -4.71
C SER A 132 2.03 -3.65 -4.27
N PHE A 133 1.06 -2.73 -4.23
CA PHE A 133 -0.32 -3.06 -3.92
C PHE A 133 -0.94 -3.96 -5.00
N GLU A 134 -0.74 -3.61 -6.28
CA GLU A 134 -1.19 -4.44 -7.42
C GLU A 134 -0.61 -5.86 -7.34
N ASN A 135 0.68 -5.99 -7.04
CA ASN A 135 1.36 -7.27 -6.92
C ASN A 135 0.84 -8.13 -5.77
N VAL A 136 0.54 -7.52 -4.61
CA VAL A 136 -0.03 -8.24 -3.46
C VAL A 136 -1.42 -8.78 -3.79
N ILE A 137 -2.26 -7.96 -4.43
CA ILE A 137 -3.60 -8.40 -4.84
C ILE A 137 -3.50 -9.54 -5.85
N GLN A 138 -2.61 -9.42 -6.85
CA GLN A 138 -2.42 -10.47 -7.85
C GLN A 138 -1.93 -11.77 -7.21
N SER A 139 -0.98 -11.71 -6.28
CA SER A 139 -0.50 -12.87 -5.52
C SER A 139 -1.61 -13.61 -4.76
N ILE A 140 -2.57 -12.87 -4.20
CA ILE A 140 -3.74 -13.46 -3.53
C ILE A 140 -4.67 -14.14 -4.54
N LEU A 141 -4.88 -13.53 -5.71
CA LEU A 141 -5.71 -14.10 -6.77
C LEU A 141 -5.08 -15.37 -7.35
N ASP A 142 -3.77 -15.38 -7.60
CA ASP A 142 -3.05 -16.55 -8.13
C ASP A 142 -3.13 -17.74 -7.16
N ARG A 143 -2.92 -17.51 -5.86
CA ARG A 143 -3.08 -18.55 -4.82
C ARG A 143 -4.49 -19.13 -4.78
N ARG A 144 -5.51 -18.33 -5.10
CA ARG A 144 -6.90 -18.80 -5.17
C ARG A 144 -7.09 -19.73 -6.37
N GLU A 145 -6.49 -19.43 -7.51
CA GLU A 145 -6.55 -20.27 -8.71
C GLU A 145 -5.81 -21.61 -8.49
N GLU A 146 -4.61 -21.56 -7.91
CA GLU A 146 -3.85 -22.76 -7.54
C GLU A 146 -4.66 -23.68 -6.60
N LYS A 147 -5.34 -23.09 -5.60
CA LYS A 147 -6.21 -23.84 -4.70
C LYS A 147 -7.40 -24.47 -5.43
N LYS A 148 -8.01 -23.79 -6.42
CA LYS A 148 -9.11 -24.37 -7.20
C LYS A 148 -8.66 -25.57 -8.03
N LEU A 149 -7.47 -25.49 -8.65
CA LEU A 149 -6.90 -26.57 -9.44
C LEU A 149 -6.57 -27.81 -8.60
N SER A 150 -6.12 -27.63 -7.35
CA SER A 150 -5.79 -28.76 -6.47
C SER A 150 -7.02 -29.52 -5.97
N PHE A 151 -8.17 -28.87 -5.75
CA PHE A 151 -9.41 -29.57 -5.39
C PHE A 151 -10.00 -30.38 -6.54
N SER A 152 -9.90 -29.89 -7.79
CA SER A 152 -10.34 -30.64 -8.98
C SER A 152 -9.61 -31.97 -9.17
N SER A 153 -8.34 -32.03 -8.74
CA SER A 153 -7.53 -33.25 -8.87
C SER A 153 -7.96 -34.38 -7.93
N VAL A 154 -8.66 -34.08 -6.83
CA VAL A 154 -9.10 -35.10 -5.87
C VAL A 154 -10.36 -35.81 -6.38
N ASP A 155 -11.25 -35.09 -7.07
CA ASP A 155 -12.46 -35.67 -7.66
C ASP A 155 -12.13 -36.66 -8.79
N ASP A 156 -11.08 -36.42 -9.58
CA ASP A 156 -10.59 -37.39 -10.58
C ASP A 156 -10.07 -38.70 -9.96
N VAL A 157 -9.52 -38.65 -8.74
CA VAL A 157 -9.08 -39.86 -8.01
C VAL A 157 -10.27 -40.63 -7.44
N VAL A 158 -11.32 -39.93 -6.99
CA VAL A 158 -12.54 -40.55 -6.46
C VAL A 158 -13.36 -41.22 -7.56
N ILE A 159 -13.38 -40.65 -8.77
CA ILE A 159 -14.01 -41.27 -9.95
C ILE A 159 -13.28 -42.57 -10.35
N SER A 160 -11.95 -42.63 -10.19
CA SER A 160 -11.15 -43.83 -10.49
C SER A 160 -11.40 -45.00 -9.52
N MET A 161 -11.57 -44.74 -8.22
CA MET A 161 -11.87 -45.80 -7.24
C MET A 161 -13.29 -46.38 -7.38
N SER A 162 -14.27 -45.55 -7.72
CA SER A 162 -15.65 -46.01 -7.91
C SER A 162 -15.82 -46.83 -9.21
N GLN A 163 -15.03 -46.56 -10.24
CA GLN A 163 -14.95 -47.38 -11.45
C GLN A 163 -14.27 -48.74 -11.21
N LEU A 164 -13.27 -48.82 -10.34
CA LEU A 164 -12.63 -50.10 -9.97
C LEU A 164 -13.60 -51.03 -9.21
N LEU A 165 -14.38 -50.49 -8.27
CA LEU A 165 -15.36 -51.28 -7.52
C LEU A 165 -16.57 -51.71 -8.36
N SER A 166 -16.93 -50.93 -9.38
CA SER A 166 -18.04 -51.27 -10.28
C SER A 166 -17.70 -52.37 -11.30
N ASN A 167 -16.40 -52.58 -11.59
CA ASN A 167 -15.94 -53.62 -12.51
C ASN A 167 -15.79 -55.00 -11.84
N GLU A 168 -15.53 -55.07 -10.53
CA GLU A 168 -15.45 -56.36 -9.81
C GLU A 168 -16.83 -57.06 -9.70
N GLU A 169 -17.94 -56.32 -9.74
CA GLU A 169 -19.29 -56.91 -9.71
C GLU A 169 -19.75 -57.50 -11.06
N GLN A 170 -19.03 -57.24 -12.16
CA GLN A 170 -19.40 -57.72 -13.50
C GLN A 170 -18.63 -58.97 -13.96
N GLU A 171 -17.57 -59.39 -13.26
CA GLU A 171 -16.78 -60.59 -13.61
C GLU A 171 -17.27 -61.89 -12.94
N THR A 172 -18.31 -61.84 -12.11
CA THR A 172 -18.93 -63.04 -11.52
C THR A 172 -20.27 -63.38 -12.18
N VAL A 173 -20.25 -63.84 -13.44
CA VAL A 173 -21.35 -64.59 -14.08
C VAL A 173 -20.78 -65.77 -14.85
#